data_AF-A0A925MJ08-F1
#
_entry.id   AF-A0A925MJ08-F1
#
_cell.length_a   1.000
_cell.length_b   1.000
_cell.length_c   1.000
_cell.angle_alpha   90.00
_cell.angle_beta   90.00
_cell.angle_gamma   90.00
#
_symmetry.space_group_name_H-M   'P 1'
#
loop_
_entity.id
_entity.type
_entity.pdbx_description
1 polymer ?
#
loop_
_entity_poly.entity_id
_entity_poly.type
_entity_poly.pdbx_seq_one_letter_code
_entity_poly.pdbx_strand_id
1 'polypeptide(L)'
;MNDIVAVTSSNIYNTVIMKYLLESSKINKFNIDVIGLNKPFSWIARMRWFRDYLNNLPKDCDQIVCFTDAFDVFYLDDLEAIKQKFLRFGKDIVWSAEKWYSHQLDADKAFYDGLCNTPYGYKYINGGTFIGYKKHFFNYSMTYWMVLSEMYLLSRN
;
A
#
# COMPACT_ATOMS: atom_id res chain seq x y z
N MET A 1 17.29 -12.70 9.23
CA MET A 1 15.80 -12.68 9.23
C MET A 1 15.38 -11.44 8.48
N ASN A 2 14.32 -11.50 7.67
CA ASN A 2 13.81 -10.29 7.02
C ASN A 2 12.89 -9.56 8.01
N ASP A 3 13.26 -8.32 8.33
CA ASP A 3 12.44 -7.46 9.18
C ASP A 3 11.30 -6.84 8.37
N ILE A 4 10.18 -6.58 9.04
CA ILE A 4 9.00 -5.94 8.47
C ILE A 4 8.82 -4.55 9.07
N VAL A 5 8.47 -3.58 8.22
CA VAL A 5 8.10 -2.22 8.63
C VAL A 5 6.70 -1.87 8.12
N ALA A 6 5.95 -1.09 8.89
CA ALA A 6 4.66 -0.55 8.49
C ALA A 6 4.79 0.93 8.16
N VAL A 7 4.16 1.35 7.07
CA VAL A 7 4.18 2.74 6.60
C VAL A 7 2.82 3.18 6.07
N THR A 8 2.49 4.44 6.30
CA THR A 8 1.29 5.09 5.76
C THR A 8 1.63 6.47 5.21
N SER A 9 0.86 6.95 4.24
CA SER A 9 1.04 8.30 3.68
C SER A 9 0.00 9.28 4.18
N SER A 10 0.45 10.42 4.70
CA SER A 10 -0.41 11.57 4.99
C SER A 10 0.41 12.85 4.95
N ASN A 11 -0.18 13.93 4.39
CA ASN A 11 0.42 15.26 4.47
C ASN A 11 0.26 15.92 5.84
N ILE A 12 -0.65 15.40 6.68
CA ILE A 12 -0.93 15.91 8.02
C ILE A 12 -0.79 14.80 9.05
N TYR A 13 -0.28 15.13 10.24
CA TYR A 13 -0.34 14.21 11.37
C TYR A 13 -1.57 14.56 12.22
N ASN A 14 -2.69 13.88 11.95
CA ASN A 14 -3.96 14.15 12.63
C ASN A 14 -4.36 12.95 13.50
N THR A 15 -4.17 13.08 14.81
CA THR A 15 -4.46 12.01 15.78
C THR A 15 -5.95 11.69 15.93
N VAL A 16 -6.84 12.60 15.51
CA VAL A 16 -8.29 12.37 15.55
C VAL A 16 -8.74 11.54 14.36
N ILE A 17 -8.30 11.91 13.15
CA ILE A 17 -8.70 11.22 11.91
C ILE A 17 -7.94 9.89 11.77
N MET A 18 -6.66 9.85 12.15
CA MET A 18 -5.84 8.64 12.10
C MET A 18 -5.97 7.78 13.38
N LYS A 19 -6.96 8.08 14.23
CA LYS A 19 -7.07 7.48 15.57
C LYS A 19 -6.97 5.96 15.54
N TYR A 20 -7.80 5.31 14.70
CA TYR A 20 -7.87 3.86 14.66
C TYR A 20 -6.57 3.21 14.18
N LEU A 21 -5.90 3.81 13.19
CA LEU A 21 -4.60 3.34 12.73
C LEU A 21 -3.54 3.43 13.84
N LEU A 22 -3.42 4.60 14.47
CA LEU A 22 -2.38 4.87 15.46
C LEU A 22 -2.60 4.10 16.78
N GLU A 23 -3.85 3.96 17.21
CA GLU A 23 -4.18 3.20 18.42
C GLU A 23 -4.00 1.70 18.19
N SER A 24 -4.47 1.19 17.04
CA SER A 24 -4.33 -0.23 16.73
C SER A 24 -2.88 -0.66 16.52
N SER A 25 -2.01 0.18 15.92
CA SER A 25 -0.58 -0.15 15.80
C SER A 25 0.07 -0.28 17.18
N LYS A 26 -0.25 0.64 18.11
CA LYS A 26 0.25 0.61 19.49
C LYS A 26 -0.24 -0.62 20.26
N ILE A 27 -1.54 -0.95 20.14
CA ILE A 27 -2.12 -2.15 20.75
C ILE A 27 -1.38 -3.40 20.27
N ASN A 28 -1.04 -3.46 18.98
CA ASN A 28 -0.29 -4.54 18.36
C ASN A 28 1.24 -4.40 18.50
N LYS A 29 1.72 -3.50 19.37
CA LYS A 29 3.12 -3.35 19.79
C LYS A 29 4.10 -2.97 18.66
N PHE A 30 3.65 -2.17 17.69
CA PHE A 30 4.54 -1.59 16.69
C PHE A 30 4.22 -0.12 16.40
N ASN A 31 5.20 0.58 15.82
CA ASN A 31 5.02 1.95 15.32
C ASN A 31 4.81 1.90 13.81
N ILE A 32 3.95 2.78 13.32
CA ILE A 32 3.77 3.01 11.88
C ILE A 32 4.48 4.29 11.47
N ASP A 33 5.27 4.21 10.39
CA ASP A 33 5.92 5.38 9.83
C ASP A 33 4.93 6.20 9.02
N VAL A 34 4.85 7.50 9.29
CA VAL A 34 3.98 8.43 8.54
C VAL A 34 4.82 9.26 7.59
N ILE A 35 4.65 9.03 6.28
CA ILE A 35 5.40 9.72 5.22
C ILE A 35 4.56 10.83 4.59
N GLY A 36 5.22 11.90 4.14
CA GLY A 36 4.57 13.00 3.42
C GLY A 36 4.20 14.21 4.28
N LEU A 37 4.44 14.16 5.59
CA LEU A 37 4.09 15.24 6.52
C LEU A 37 4.61 16.61 6.03
N ASN A 38 3.74 17.61 6.09
CA ASN A 38 3.98 19.00 5.69
C ASN A 38 4.34 19.20 4.20
N LYS A 39 4.05 18.22 3.34
CA LYS A 39 4.23 18.33 1.88
C LYS A 39 2.88 18.47 1.17
N PRO A 40 2.81 19.19 0.03
CA PRO A 40 1.58 19.26 -0.77
C PRO A 40 1.10 17.86 -1.19
N PHE A 41 -0.17 17.56 -0.91
CA PHE A 41 -0.74 16.27 -1.26
C PHE A 41 -1.15 16.22 -2.73
N SER A 42 -0.71 15.16 -3.39
CA SER A 42 -1.32 14.63 -4.61
C SER A 42 -1.07 13.13 -4.63
N TRP A 43 -1.86 12.42 -5.41
CA TRP A 43 -1.70 10.98 -5.57
C TRP A 43 -0.30 10.60 -6.11
N ILE A 44 0.23 11.39 -7.05
CA ILE A 44 1.61 11.25 -7.52
C ILE A 44 2.63 11.55 -6.40
N ALA A 45 2.35 12.54 -5.55
CA ALA A 45 3.23 12.87 -4.42
C ALA A 45 3.31 11.73 -3.41
N ARG A 46 2.18 11.05 -3.11
CA ARG A 46 2.15 9.84 -2.27
C ARG A 46 3.14 8.78 -2.78
N MET A 47 3.16 8.53 -4.09
CA MET A 47 4.09 7.57 -4.70
C MET A 47 5.55 8.00 -4.59
N ARG A 48 5.82 9.30 -4.77
CA ARG A 48 7.17 9.86 -4.59
C ARG A 48 7.63 9.71 -3.14
N TRP A 49 6.77 10.01 -2.17
CA TRP A 49 7.10 9.85 -0.76
C TRP A 49 7.40 8.41 -0.40
N PHE A 50 6.62 7.46 -0.94
CA PHE A 50 6.86 6.04 -0.70
C PHE A 50 8.21 5.59 -1.29
N ARG A 51 8.51 5.99 -2.53
CA ARG A 51 9.81 5.73 -3.14
C ARG A 51 10.97 6.33 -2.33
N ASP A 52 10.83 7.57 -1.87
CA ASP A 52 11.86 8.24 -1.07
C ASP A 52 12.05 7.54 0.29
N TYR A 53 10.96 7.06 0.90
CA TYR A 53 11.00 6.23 2.11
C TYR A 53 11.78 4.93 1.88
N LEU A 54 11.49 4.20 0.80
CA LEU A 54 12.24 2.98 0.45
C LEU A 54 13.74 3.23 0.26
N ASN A 55 14.12 4.39 -0.29
CA ASN A 55 15.53 4.78 -0.46
C ASN A 55 16.25 5.03 0.88
N ASN A 56 15.52 5.46 1.91
CA ASN A 56 16.05 5.77 3.23
C ASN A 56 16.11 4.54 4.17
N LEU A 57 15.40 3.47 3.83
CA LEU A 57 15.50 2.20 4.55
C LEU A 57 16.90 1.57 4.41
N PRO A 58 17.37 0.76 5.39
CA PRO A 58 18.63 0.03 5.30
C PRO A 58 18.78 -0.76 4.00
N LYS A 59 20.00 -0.81 3.44
CA LYS A 59 20.29 -1.43 2.14
C LYS A 59 20.74 -2.89 2.25
N ASP A 60 21.16 -3.30 3.43
CA ASP A 60 21.79 -4.58 3.75
C ASP A 60 20.79 -5.68 4.11
N CYS A 61 19.50 -5.34 4.29
CA CYS A 61 18.43 -6.31 4.55
C CYS A 61 17.34 -6.28 3.46
N ASP A 62 16.80 -7.45 3.14
CA ASP A 62 15.66 -7.60 2.24
C ASP A 62 14.36 -7.33 3.01
N GLN A 63 14.22 -6.08 3.43
CA GLN A 63 13.14 -5.60 4.29
C GLN A 63 11.78 -5.76 3.62
N ILE A 64 10.79 -6.21 4.40
CA ILE A 64 9.40 -6.30 3.97
C ILE A 64 8.72 -4.99 4.37
N VAL A 65 8.04 -4.34 3.44
CA VAL A 65 7.34 -3.08 3.68
C VAL A 65 5.85 -3.30 3.51
N CYS A 66 5.08 -3.00 4.56
CA CYS A 66 3.62 -3.05 4.58
C CYS A 66 3.09 -1.62 4.50
N PHE A 67 2.53 -1.24 3.35
CA PHE A 67 1.88 0.04 3.15
C PHE A 67 0.38 -0.07 3.45
N THR A 68 -0.17 0.91 4.17
CA THR A 68 -1.63 1.08 4.37
C THR A 68 -2.06 2.55 4.27
N ASP A 69 -3.32 2.79 3.92
CA ASP A 69 -3.92 4.13 3.98
C ASP A 69 -4.04 4.65 5.42
N ALA A 70 -4.09 5.98 5.57
CA ALA A 70 -3.91 6.63 6.86
C ALA A 70 -5.20 6.80 7.68
N PHE A 71 -6.35 6.88 7.01
CA PHE A 71 -7.56 7.46 7.61
C PHE A 71 -8.68 6.44 7.86
N ASP A 72 -8.72 5.36 7.10
CA ASP A 72 -9.78 4.34 7.10
C ASP A 72 -9.24 2.91 7.34
N VAL A 73 -8.05 2.80 7.93
CA VAL A 73 -7.40 1.53 8.24
C VAL A 73 -7.13 1.37 9.73
N PHE A 74 -7.16 0.13 10.21
CA PHE A 74 -6.66 -0.27 11.53
C PHE A 74 -6.11 -1.70 11.47
N TYR A 75 -5.20 -2.02 12.40
CA TYR A 75 -4.55 -3.32 12.48
C TYR A 75 -5.24 -4.23 13.49
N LEU A 76 -5.46 -5.49 13.10
CA LEU A 76 -6.03 -6.53 13.95
C LEU A 76 -4.97 -7.45 14.57
N ASP A 77 -3.71 -7.30 14.18
CA ASP A 77 -2.63 -8.24 14.50
C ASP A 77 -1.27 -7.52 14.44
N ASP A 78 -0.23 -8.17 14.95
CA ASP A 78 1.13 -7.64 14.92
C ASP A 78 1.83 -7.84 13.55
N LEU A 79 2.98 -7.17 13.38
CA LEU A 79 3.71 -7.24 12.12
C LEU A 79 4.32 -8.61 11.85
N GLU A 80 4.64 -9.41 12.88
CA GLU A 80 5.16 -10.75 12.67
C GLU A 80 4.07 -11.65 12.06
N ALA A 81 2.85 -11.61 12.60
CA ALA A 81 1.72 -12.33 12.05
C ALA A 81 1.38 -11.89 10.62
N ILE A 82 1.42 -10.59 10.34
CA ILE A 82 1.23 -10.05 8.98
C ILE A 82 2.33 -10.54 8.04
N LYS A 83 3.59 -10.51 8.46
CA LYS A 83 4.74 -11.01 7.70
C LYS A 83 4.57 -12.49 7.37
N GLN A 84 4.19 -13.32 8.35
CA GLN A 84 3.98 -14.75 8.12
C GLN A 84 2.85 -15.01 7.12
N LYS A 85 1.76 -14.21 7.14
CA LYS A 85 0.70 -14.27 6.12
C LYS A 85 1.23 -13.90 4.74
N PHE A 86 2.01 -12.82 4.62
CA PHE A 86 2.64 -12.42 3.36
C PHE A 86 3.56 -13.51 2.79
N LEU A 87 4.44 -14.08 3.61
CA LEU A 87 5.39 -15.12 3.18
C LEU A 87 4.68 -16.35 2.60
N ARG A 88 3.48 -16.69 3.11
CA ARG A 88 2.67 -17.81 2.58
C ARG A 88 2.15 -17.58 1.16
N PHE A 89 2.06 -16.34 0.68
CA PHE A 89 1.68 -16.09 -0.71
C PHE A 89 2.77 -16.55 -1.70
N GLY A 90 4.03 -16.60 -1.27
CA GLY A 90 5.16 -16.92 -2.15
C GLY A 90 5.27 -15.95 -3.33
N LYS A 91 5.01 -14.66 -3.09
CA LYS A 91 5.05 -13.58 -4.09
C LYS A 91 5.99 -12.47 -3.64
N ASP A 92 6.54 -11.75 -4.62
CA ASP A 92 7.41 -10.59 -4.37
C ASP A 92 6.66 -9.42 -3.72
N ILE A 93 5.44 -9.19 -4.22
CA ILE A 93 4.52 -8.14 -3.79
C ILE A 93 3.10 -8.73 -3.79
N VAL A 94 2.32 -8.39 -2.77
CA VAL A 94 0.89 -8.70 -2.67
C VAL A 94 0.13 -7.38 -2.55
N TRP A 95 -0.81 -7.18 -3.46
CA TRP A 95 -1.73 -6.05 -3.44
C TRP A 95 -3.03 -6.46 -2.78
N SER A 96 -3.67 -5.53 -2.06
CA SER A 96 -5.05 -5.74 -1.64
C SER A 96 -5.98 -5.76 -2.85
N ALA A 97 -7.09 -6.48 -2.73
CA ALA A 97 -8.05 -6.65 -3.80
C ALA A 97 -9.43 -6.18 -3.35
N GLU A 98 -10.23 -5.72 -4.31
CA GLU A 98 -11.61 -5.29 -4.10
C GLU A 98 -12.58 -5.88 -5.14
N LYS A 99 -13.87 -5.76 -4.85
CA LYS A 99 -14.97 -6.26 -5.69
C LYS A 99 -15.45 -5.23 -6.72
N TRP A 100 -15.20 -3.95 -6.45
CA TRP A 100 -15.69 -2.86 -7.28
C TRP A 100 -14.60 -2.40 -8.25
N TYR A 101 -15.00 -2.16 -9.49
CA TYR A 101 -14.08 -1.61 -10.48
C TYR A 101 -14.02 -0.10 -10.27
N SER A 102 -12.93 0.37 -9.69
CA SER A 102 -12.75 1.77 -9.33
C SER A 102 -11.30 2.17 -9.44
N HIS A 103 -11.06 3.42 -9.82
CA HIS A 103 -9.70 4.00 -9.86
C HIS A 103 -8.74 3.25 -10.80
N GLN A 104 -9.27 2.63 -11.87
CA GLN A 104 -8.53 1.96 -12.95
C GLN A 104 -8.99 2.48 -14.32
N LEU A 105 -8.18 2.27 -15.36
CA LEU A 105 -8.50 2.70 -16.73
C LEU A 105 -9.55 1.79 -17.35
N ASP A 106 -10.68 2.33 -17.81
CA ASP A 106 -11.79 1.55 -18.42
C ASP A 106 -11.32 0.48 -19.44
N ALA A 107 -10.24 0.76 -20.19
CA ALA A 107 -9.60 -0.17 -21.13
C ALA A 107 -9.07 -1.47 -20.49
N ASP A 108 -8.67 -1.42 -19.22
CA ASP A 108 -8.11 -2.56 -18.46
C ASP A 108 -9.20 -3.44 -17.83
N LYS A 109 -10.47 -3.01 -17.86
CA LYS A 109 -11.55 -3.73 -17.18
C LYS A 109 -11.66 -5.19 -17.64
N ALA A 110 -11.57 -5.43 -18.95
CA ALA A 110 -11.61 -6.77 -19.52
C ALA A 110 -10.44 -7.66 -19.06
N PHE A 111 -9.26 -7.07 -18.89
CA PHE A 111 -8.09 -7.76 -18.36
C PHE A 111 -8.33 -8.23 -16.91
N TYR A 112 -8.81 -7.35 -16.03
CA TYR A 112 -9.14 -7.73 -14.65
C TYR A 112 -10.30 -8.71 -14.56
N ASP A 113 -11.33 -8.56 -15.39
CA ASP A 113 -12.44 -9.50 -15.48
C ASP A 113 -11.97 -10.92 -15.86
N GLY A 114 -10.89 -11.04 -16.64
CA GLY A 114 -10.26 -12.32 -17.02
C GLY A 114 -9.24 -12.87 -16.03
N LEU A 115 -8.67 -12.05 -15.13
CA LEU A 115 -7.60 -12.46 -14.21
C LEU A 115 -8.06 -13.42 -13.11
N CYS A 116 -9.29 -13.24 -12.59
CA CYS A 116 -9.71 -13.99 -11.42
C CYS A 116 -11.22 -14.24 -11.34
N ASN A 117 -11.61 -15.49 -11.58
CA ASN A 117 -12.87 -16.05 -11.09
C ASN A 117 -12.62 -16.69 -9.71
N THR A 118 -12.31 -15.88 -8.70
CA THR A 118 -12.34 -16.37 -7.32
C THR A 118 -13.79 -16.55 -6.87
N PRO A 119 -14.12 -17.56 -6.04
CA PRO A 119 -15.46 -17.71 -5.50
C PRO A 119 -15.90 -16.51 -4.62
N TYR A 120 -14.95 -15.65 -4.24
CA TYR A 120 -15.19 -14.48 -3.39
C TYR A 120 -15.40 -13.18 -4.18
N GLY A 121 -15.12 -13.16 -5.49
CA GLY A 121 -15.36 -12.02 -6.37
C GLY A 121 -14.37 -10.85 -6.23
N TYR A 122 -13.25 -11.03 -5.53
CA TYR A 122 -12.18 -10.04 -5.45
C TYR A 122 -11.24 -10.20 -6.65
N LYS A 123 -11.24 -9.22 -7.55
CA LYS A 123 -10.50 -9.30 -8.82
C LYS A 123 -9.88 -7.97 -9.29
N TYR A 124 -10.19 -6.87 -8.62
CA TYR A 124 -9.62 -5.56 -8.93
C TYR A 124 -8.60 -5.17 -7.86
N ILE A 125 -7.61 -4.37 -8.24
CA ILE A 125 -6.56 -3.92 -7.32
C ILE A 125 -7.09 -2.77 -6.46
N ASN A 126 -6.88 -2.87 -5.15
CA ASN A 126 -7.06 -1.75 -4.25
C ASN A 126 -5.69 -1.19 -3.85
N GLY A 127 -5.48 0.11 -4.10
CA GLY A 127 -4.21 0.80 -3.83
C GLY A 127 -3.98 1.16 -2.37
N GLY A 128 -4.99 0.98 -1.52
CA GLY A 128 -4.95 1.38 -0.10
C GLY A 128 -4.14 0.45 0.78
N THR A 129 -3.80 -0.76 0.31
CA THR A 129 -2.89 -1.67 1.01
C THR A 129 -2.07 -2.51 0.05
N PHE A 130 -0.77 -2.60 0.31
CA PHE A 130 0.11 -3.53 -0.37
C PHE A 130 1.33 -3.87 0.51
N ILE A 131 1.89 -5.05 0.32
CA ILE A 131 3.03 -5.54 1.09
C ILE A 131 4.01 -6.25 0.16
N GLY A 132 5.31 -6.07 0.38
CA GLY A 132 6.31 -6.69 -0.48
C GLY A 132 7.73 -6.47 -0.01
N TYR A 133 8.65 -7.13 -0.68
CA TYR A 133 10.08 -6.93 -0.48
C TYR A 133 10.51 -5.57 -1.06
N LYS A 134 11.25 -4.79 -0.27
CA LYS A 134 11.78 -3.47 -0.62
C LYS A 134 12.38 -3.45 -2.03
N LYS A 135 13.27 -4.40 -2.34
CA LYS A 135 14.01 -4.42 -3.62
C LYS A 135 13.09 -4.58 -4.84
N HIS A 136 11.95 -5.25 -4.68
CA HIS A 136 11.04 -5.52 -5.78
C HIS A 136 10.20 -4.29 -6.13
N PHE A 137 9.90 -3.42 -5.16
CA PHE A 137 9.18 -2.17 -5.41
C PHE A 137 9.87 -1.23 -6.41
N PHE A 138 11.20 -1.29 -6.57
CA PHE A 138 11.94 -0.50 -7.56
C PHE A 138 11.91 -1.11 -8.98
N ASN A 139 11.78 -2.43 -9.07
CA ASN A 139 11.81 -3.16 -10.34
C ASN A 139 10.46 -3.14 -11.05
N TYR A 140 9.37 -3.12 -10.27
CA TYR A 140 8.06 -2.91 -10.83
C TYR A 140 7.90 -1.43 -11.16
N SER A 141 7.36 -1.11 -12.34
CA SER A 141 6.94 0.23 -12.74
C SER A 141 5.72 0.68 -11.92
N MET A 142 5.87 0.67 -10.60
CA MET A 142 4.87 1.02 -9.61
C MET A 142 4.39 2.46 -9.81
N THR A 143 5.29 3.31 -10.29
CA THR A 143 5.04 4.68 -10.76
C THR A 143 4.25 4.75 -12.07
N TYR A 144 4.12 3.67 -12.84
CA TYR A 144 3.40 3.67 -14.12
C TYR A 144 1.97 3.17 -13.93
N TRP A 145 1.79 2.07 -13.18
CA TRP A 145 0.46 1.49 -12.93
C TRP A 145 -0.43 2.36 -12.04
N MET A 146 0.09 2.88 -10.92
CA MET A 146 -0.70 3.75 -10.03
C MET A 146 -0.94 5.13 -10.63
N VAL A 147 0.02 5.66 -11.39
CA VAL A 147 -0.11 6.97 -12.04
C VAL A 147 -1.08 6.92 -13.21
N LEU A 148 -1.09 5.86 -14.03
CA LEU A 148 -2.06 5.75 -15.13
C LEU A 148 -3.50 5.58 -14.61
N SER A 149 -3.67 4.81 -13.55
CA SER A 149 -4.98 4.54 -12.95
C SER A 149 -5.54 5.79 -12.24
N GLU A 150 -4.68 6.63 -11.65
CA GLU A 150 -5.09 7.87 -10.96
C GLU A 150 -5.10 9.13 -11.85
N MET A 151 -4.23 9.24 -12.87
CA MET A 151 -4.27 10.36 -13.84
C MET A 151 -5.56 10.35 -14.66
N TYR A 152 -6.14 9.17 -14.91
CA TYR A 152 -7.46 9.06 -15.52
C TYR A 152 -8.55 9.75 -14.72
N LEU A 153 -8.49 9.68 -13.38
CA LEU A 153 -9.46 10.30 -12.49
C LEU A 153 -9.39 11.84 -12.53
N LEU A 154 -8.18 12.39 -12.66
CA LEU A 154 -7.98 13.84 -12.76
C LEU A 154 -8.42 14.44 -14.11
N SER A 155 -8.66 13.60 -15.11
CA SER A 155 -9.19 14.02 -16.42
C SER A 155 -10.72 14.06 -16.50
N ARG A 156 -11.42 13.59 -15.45
CA ARG A 156 -12.89 13.49 -15.39
C ARG A 156 -13.57 14.39 -14.35
N ASN A 157 -12.80 15.26 -13.69
CA ASN A 157 -13.31 16.38 -12.88
C ASN A 157 -12.97 17.71 -13.55
#